data_AF-A0A5C8SEN8-F1
#
_entry.id   AF-A0A5C8SEN8-F1
#
_cell.length_a   1.000
_cell.length_b   1.000
_cell.length_c   1.000
_cell.angle_alpha   90.00
_cell.angle_beta   90.00
_cell.angle_gamma   90.00
#
_symmetry.space_group_name_H-M   'P 1'
#
loop_
_entity.id
_entity.type
_entity.pdbx_description
1 polymer ?
#
loop_
_entity_poly.entity_id
_entity_poly.type
_entity_poly.pdbx_seq_one_letter_code
_entity_poly.pdbx_strand_id
1 'polypeptide(L)'
;MKSTSIDEKVYAFLHNRYTASKDYQEGQNRIFNISFNEYCKIWKRSLYQLARLKERILMNDAWEFMASDDGYVLTWKDKAAFKAGIINAETMEIKTRKKSKRVCHMQPGETHRPESIEKIRKARTGTMQSPSVRQAIGRALKGQPKSAEHKAKMKAAALARHARRREQTQNPIETESDFPFNGKSSVNQLTALSQIPIQ
;
A
#
# COMPACT_ATOMS: atom_id res chain seq x y z
N MET A 1 -36.94 -32.68 0.53
CA MET A 1 -35.96 -31.56 0.68
C MET A 1 -36.74 -30.26 0.60
N LYS A 2 -36.79 -29.45 1.67
CA LYS A 2 -37.49 -28.16 1.63
C LYS A 2 -36.72 -27.23 0.69
N SER A 3 -37.33 -26.80 -0.41
CA SER A 3 -36.79 -25.75 -1.25
C SER A 3 -36.64 -24.49 -0.41
N THR A 4 -35.40 -24.15 -0.03
CA THR A 4 -35.09 -22.91 0.67
C THR A 4 -35.54 -21.77 -0.23
N SER A 5 -36.37 -20.88 0.31
CA SER A 5 -36.87 -19.74 -0.45
C SER A 5 -35.67 -18.91 -0.95
N ILE A 6 -35.74 -18.39 -2.17
CA ILE A 6 -34.66 -17.56 -2.74
C ILE A 6 -34.31 -16.40 -1.79
N ASP A 7 -35.32 -15.86 -1.12
CA ASP A 7 -35.14 -14.79 -0.15
C ASP A 7 -34.33 -15.22 1.09
N GLU A 8 -34.48 -16.45 1.56
CA GLU A 8 -33.69 -17.01 2.67
C GLU A 8 -32.21 -17.15 2.26
N LYS A 9 -31.95 -17.62 1.03
CA LYS A 9 -30.60 -17.72 0.49
C LYS A 9 -29.95 -16.34 0.37
N VAL A 10 -30.71 -15.34 -0.08
CA VAL A 10 -30.25 -13.95 -0.18
C VAL A 10 -29.96 -13.38 1.21
N TYR A 11 -30.83 -13.63 2.20
CA TYR A 11 -30.63 -13.17 3.57
C TYR A 11 -29.37 -13.78 4.20
N ALA A 12 -29.17 -15.10 4.03
CA ALA A 12 -27.98 -15.79 4.49
C ALA A 12 -26.70 -15.24 3.82
N PHE A 13 -26.76 -14.99 2.50
CA PHE A 13 -25.66 -14.39 1.77
C PHE A 13 -25.32 -12.98 2.28
N LEU A 14 -26.34 -12.13 2.48
CA LEU A 14 -26.16 -10.79 3.01
C LEU A 14 -25.63 -10.79 4.45
N HIS A 15 -26.04 -11.76 5.27
CA HIS A 15 -25.52 -11.93 6.63
C HIS A 15 -24.02 -12.23 6.63
N ASN A 16 -23.58 -13.18 5.79
CA ASN A 16 -22.16 -13.50 5.63
C ASN A 16 -21.34 -12.30 5.12
N ARG A 17 -21.94 -11.45 4.30
CA ARG A 17 -21.30 -10.21 3.82
C ARG A 17 -21.25 -9.14 4.90
N TYR A 18 -22.28 -9.04 5.72
CA TYR A 18 -22.34 -8.12 6.85
C TYR A 18 -21.24 -8.44 7.87
N THR A 19 -21.11 -9.72 8.27
CA THR A 19 -20.07 -10.16 9.22
C THR A 19 -18.67 -9.89 8.67
N ALA A 20 -18.39 -10.32 7.44
CA ALA A 20 -17.10 -10.04 6.80
C ALA A 20 -16.79 -8.54 6.68
N SER A 21 -17.82 -7.70 6.44
CA SER A 21 -17.64 -6.25 6.39
C SER A 21 -17.37 -5.67 7.76
N LYS A 22 -18.06 -6.14 8.80
CA LYS A 22 -17.85 -5.72 10.19
C LYS A 22 -16.42 -6.02 10.63
N ASP A 23 -15.98 -7.27 10.48
CA ASP A 23 -14.65 -7.73 10.87
C ASP A 23 -13.54 -6.93 10.16
N TYR A 24 -13.71 -6.67 8.85
CA TYR A 24 -12.77 -5.87 8.10
C TYR A 24 -12.67 -4.43 8.61
N GLN A 25 -13.81 -3.78 8.89
CA GLN A 25 -13.81 -2.37 9.29
C GLN A 25 -13.33 -2.18 10.73
N GLU A 26 -13.70 -3.08 11.64
CA GLU A 26 -13.20 -3.10 13.02
C GLU A 26 -11.68 -3.36 13.03
N GLY A 27 -11.18 -4.26 12.19
CA GLY A 27 -9.75 -4.48 12.00
C GLY A 27 -8.99 -3.29 11.37
N GLN A 28 -9.69 -2.31 10.80
CA GLN A 28 -9.13 -1.04 10.32
C GLN A 28 -9.32 0.11 11.32
N ASN A 29 -9.67 -0.19 12.57
CA ASN A 29 -9.95 0.77 13.63
C ASN A 29 -11.05 1.79 13.28
N ARG A 30 -12.09 1.35 12.55
CA ARG A 30 -13.27 2.17 12.23
C ARG A 30 -14.45 1.75 13.10
N ILE A 31 -15.31 2.73 13.41
CA ILE A 31 -16.51 2.48 14.22
C ILE A 31 -17.61 1.96 13.30
N PHE A 32 -17.99 0.70 13.49
CA PHE A 32 -19.05 0.03 12.74
C PHE A 32 -20.38 0.09 13.53
N ASN A 33 -21.17 1.15 13.32
CA ASN A 33 -22.46 1.35 13.99
C ASN A 33 -23.62 1.16 13.01
N ILE A 34 -23.68 -0.03 12.40
CA ILE A 34 -24.78 -0.44 11.54
C ILE A 34 -25.26 -1.80 12.04
N SER A 35 -26.54 -1.91 12.36
CA SER A 35 -27.18 -3.19 12.64
C SER A 35 -27.44 -3.97 11.34
N PHE A 36 -27.59 -5.29 11.43
CA PHE A 36 -27.90 -6.11 10.25
C PHE A 36 -29.23 -5.70 9.57
N ASN A 37 -30.23 -5.28 10.35
CA ASN A 37 -31.50 -4.79 9.79
C ASN A 37 -31.29 -3.51 8.97
N GLU A 38 -30.52 -2.55 9.49
CA GLU A 38 -30.16 -1.34 8.75
C GLU A 38 -29.34 -1.65 7.50
N TYR A 39 -28.39 -2.59 7.59
CA TYR A 39 -27.65 -3.06 6.43
C TYR A 39 -28.58 -3.60 5.34
N CYS A 40 -29.56 -4.42 5.70
CA CYS A 40 -30.61 -4.89 4.78
C CYS A 40 -31.45 -3.73 4.22
N LYS A 41 -31.74 -2.69 5.00
CA LYS A 41 -32.43 -1.48 4.51
C LYS A 41 -31.59 -0.75 3.45
N ILE A 42 -30.27 -0.66 3.62
CA ILE A 42 -29.38 -0.04 2.60
C ILE A 42 -29.48 -0.81 1.28
N TRP A 43 -29.45 -2.15 1.31
CA TRP A 43 -29.63 -2.97 0.12
C TRP A 43 -31.00 -2.79 -0.53
N LYS A 44 -32.07 -2.68 0.27
CA LYS A 44 -33.43 -2.43 -0.23
C LYS A 44 -33.60 -1.06 -0.90
N ARG A 45 -32.80 -0.05 -0.55
CA ARG A 45 -32.82 1.26 -1.24
C ARG A 45 -32.42 1.11 -2.71
N SER A 46 -31.56 0.14 -3.03
CA SER A 46 -31.07 -0.12 -4.38
C SER A 46 -31.73 -1.36 -4.97
N LEU A 47 -33.03 -1.25 -5.30
CA LEU A 47 -33.84 -2.35 -5.82
C LEU A 47 -33.19 -3.10 -6.99
N TYR A 48 -32.58 -2.36 -7.92
CA TYR A 48 -31.86 -2.94 -9.07
C TYR A 48 -30.70 -3.84 -8.63
N GLN A 49 -29.89 -3.39 -7.67
CA GLN A 49 -28.72 -4.15 -7.20
C GLN A 49 -29.16 -5.40 -6.44
N LEU A 50 -30.24 -5.30 -5.66
CA LEU A 50 -30.82 -6.44 -4.96
C LEU A 50 -31.40 -7.47 -5.95
N ALA A 51 -32.14 -7.03 -6.97
CA ALA A 51 -32.66 -7.90 -8.02
C ALA A 51 -31.52 -8.61 -8.76
N ARG A 52 -30.49 -7.86 -9.15
CA ARG A 52 -29.31 -8.43 -9.82
C ARG A 52 -28.56 -9.43 -8.92
N LEU A 53 -28.47 -9.17 -7.62
CA LEU A 53 -27.89 -10.11 -6.67
C LEU A 53 -28.73 -11.40 -6.57
N LYS A 54 -30.06 -11.28 -6.53
CA LYS A 54 -30.97 -12.44 -6.53
C LYS A 54 -30.75 -13.32 -7.77
N GLU A 55 -30.65 -12.72 -8.95
CA GLU A 55 -30.32 -13.43 -10.19
C GLU A 55 -28.98 -14.16 -10.09
N ARG A 56 -27.94 -13.50 -9.58
CA ARG A 56 -26.60 -14.10 -9.44
C ARG A 56 -26.57 -15.24 -8.43
N ILE A 57 -27.35 -15.15 -7.35
CA ILE A 57 -27.51 -16.23 -6.38
C ILE A 57 -28.23 -17.42 -7.03
N LEU A 58 -29.24 -17.17 -7.86
CA LEU A 58 -29.92 -18.23 -8.61
C LEU A 58 -28.98 -18.94 -9.59
N MET A 59 -28.07 -18.19 -10.22
CA MET A 59 -27.04 -18.71 -11.12
C MET A 59 -25.85 -19.36 -10.39
N ASN A 60 -25.84 -19.40 -9.04
CA ASN A 60 -24.71 -19.86 -8.21
C ASN A 60 -23.37 -19.14 -8.47
N ASP A 61 -23.42 -17.93 -9.04
CA ASP A 61 -22.27 -17.11 -9.47
C ASP A 61 -22.10 -15.86 -8.57
N ALA A 62 -22.84 -15.77 -7.47
CA ALA A 62 -22.86 -14.58 -6.63
C ALA A 62 -21.48 -14.21 -6.06
N TRP A 63 -20.65 -15.18 -5.70
CA TRP A 63 -19.33 -14.93 -5.13
C TRP A 63 -18.34 -14.36 -6.14
N GLU A 64 -18.29 -14.94 -7.34
CA GLU A 64 -17.39 -14.50 -8.41
C GLU A 64 -17.83 -13.13 -8.94
N PHE A 65 -19.14 -12.92 -9.13
CA PHE A 65 -19.69 -11.60 -9.44
C PHE A 65 -19.29 -10.54 -8.39
N MET A 66 -19.37 -10.85 -7.09
CA MET A 66 -19.01 -9.91 -6.03
C MET A 66 -17.49 -9.66 -5.92
N ALA A 67 -16.66 -10.57 -6.42
CA ALA A 67 -15.22 -10.40 -6.54
C ALA A 67 -14.82 -9.51 -7.72
N SER A 68 -15.64 -9.49 -8.78
CA SER A 68 -15.42 -8.66 -9.98
C SER A 68 -15.45 -7.15 -9.69
N ASP A 69 -14.93 -6.34 -10.62
CA ASP A 69 -14.94 -4.87 -10.53
C ASP A 69 -16.36 -4.26 -10.54
N ASP A 70 -17.32 -4.98 -11.10
CA ASP A 70 -18.74 -4.61 -11.12
C ASP A 70 -19.52 -5.16 -9.91
N GLY A 71 -18.85 -5.98 -9.09
CA GLY A 71 -19.38 -6.48 -7.83
C GLY A 71 -19.76 -5.36 -6.88
N TYR A 72 -20.76 -5.62 -6.05
CA TYR A 72 -21.30 -4.63 -5.12
C TYR A 72 -20.55 -4.65 -3.79
N VAL A 73 -20.30 -3.46 -3.24
CA VAL A 73 -19.63 -3.26 -1.96
C VAL A 73 -20.31 -2.18 -1.15
N LEU A 74 -20.34 -2.38 0.16
CA LEU A 74 -20.69 -1.36 1.12
C LEU A 74 -19.59 -0.30 1.14
N THR A 75 -19.91 0.90 0.70
CA THR A 75 -18.97 2.01 0.58
C THR A 75 -19.58 3.30 1.13
N TRP A 76 -18.72 4.27 1.35
CA TRP A 76 -19.10 5.62 1.74
C TRP A 76 -19.87 6.31 0.61
N LYS A 77 -20.91 7.08 0.97
CA LYS A 77 -21.60 7.98 0.05
C LYS A 77 -20.65 9.04 -0.48
N ASP A 78 -20.02 9.74 0.46
CA ASP A 78 -19.17 10.90 0.22
C ASP A 78 -17.81 10.77 0.90
N LYS A 79 -16.86 11.55 0.39
CA LYS A 79 -15.50 11.58 0.91
C LYS A 79 -15.40 12.19 2.31
N ALA A 80 -16.28 13.13 2.64
CA ALA A 80 -16.37 13.70 3.98
C ALA A 80 -16.71 12.61 5.02
N ALA A 81 -17.68 11.76 4.70
CA ALA A 81 -18.04 10.62 5.53
C ALA A 81 -16.88 9.61 5.66
N PHE A 82 -16.16 9.35 4.56
CA PHE A 82 -14.96 8.51 4.60
C PHE A 82 -13.88 9.03 5.57
N LYS A 83 -13.68 10.35 5.63
CA LYS A 83 -12.73 11.00 6.55
C LYS A 83 -13.21 10.96 8.00
N ALA A 84 -14.52 11.13 8.24
CA ALA A 84 -15.11 11.02 9.57
C ALA A 84 -14.95 9.60 10.16
N GLY A 85 -14.95 8.56 9.31
CA GLY A 85 -14.65 7.19 9.74
C GLY A 85 -15.76 6.50 10.55
N ILE A 86 -16.94 7.14 10.65
CA ILE A 86 -18.12 6.60 11.33
C ILE A 86 -19.06 5.93 10.33
N ILE A 87 -19.14 4.61 10.39
CA ILE A 87 -19.98 3.80 9.51
C ILE A 87 -21.38 3.76 10.10
N ASN A 88 -22.34 4.44 9.47
CA ASN A 88 -23.75 4.46 9.87
C ASN A 88 -24.67 4.26 8.65
N ALA A 89 -25.97 4.05 8.86
CA ALA A 89 -26.93 3.79 7.78
C ALA A 89 -27.13 4.97 6.81
N GLU A 90 -26.70 6.17 7.20
CA GLU A 90 -26.83 7.40 6.42
C GLU A 90 -25.59 7.71 5.60
N THR A 91 -24.40 7.37 6.09
CA THR A 91 -23.10 7.63 5.47
C THR A 91 -22.71 6.56 4.48
N MET A 92 -23.36 5.38 4.55
CA MET A 92 -23.07 4.23 3.72
C MET A 92 -24.10 4.02 2.60
N GLU A 93 -23.61 3.45 1.51
CA GLU A 93 -24.38 3.10 0.32
C GLU A 93 -23.76 1.88 -0.36
N ILE A 94 -24.58 1.09 -1.06
CA ILE A 94 -24.07 0.01 -1.90
C ILE A 94 -23.74 0.57 -3.29
N LYS A 95 -22.47 0.45 -3.69
CA LYS A 95 -22.00 0.83 -5.04
C LYS A 95 -21.17 -0.30 -5.63
N THR A 96 -20.90 -0.23 -6.92
CA THR A 96 -19.92 -1.12 -7.56
C THR A 96 -18.52 -0.85 -7.01
N ARG A 97 -17.65 -1.86 -6.98
CA ARG A 97 -16.24 -1.71 -6.56
C ARG A 97 -15.55 -0.62 -7.36
N LYS A 98 -15.78 -0.57 -8.68
CA LYS A 98 -15.23 0.48 -9.55
C LYS A 98 -15.61 1.90 -9.10
N LYS A 99 -16.85 2.12 -8.66
CA LYS A 99 -17.28 3.43 -8.13
C LYS A 99 -16.71 3.69 -6.74
N SER A 100 -16.70 2.70 -5.86
CA SER A 100 -16.12 2.80 -4.51
C SER A 100 -14.63 3.20 -4.57
N LYS A 101 -13.85 2.58 -5.45
CA LYS A 101 -12.43 2.92 -5.68
C LYS A 101 -12.23 4.41 -5.99
N ARG A 102 -13.16 5.04 -6.74
CA ARG A 102 -13.10 6.47 -7.07
C ARG A 102 -13.44 7.36 -5.89
N VAL A 103 -14.46 7.00 -5.10
CA VAL A 103 -14.87 7.77 -3.91
C VAL A 103 -13.75 7.79 -2.87
N CYS A 104 -13.12 6.64 -2.65
CA CYS A 104 -12.02 6.48 -1.70
C CYS A 104 -10.66 6.89 -2.28
N HIS A 105 -10.60 7.34 -3.54
CA HIS A 105 -9.34 7.75 -4.15
C HIS A 105 -8.82 9.03 -3.52
N MET A 106 -7.50 9.09 -3.31
CA MET A 106 -6.85 10.31 -2.87
C MET A 106 -6.99 11.38 -3.94
N GLN A 107 -7.36 12.59 -3.53
CA GLN A 107 -7.49 13.72 -4.45
C GLN A 107 -6.21 14.54 -4.44
N PRO A 108 -5.92 15.30 -5.51
CA PRO A 108 -4.80 16.24 -5.53
C PRO A 108 -4.85 17.17 -4.30
N GLY A 109 -3.74 17.24 -3.56
CA GLY A 109 -3.63 18.06 -2.35
C GLY A 109 -3.80 17.31 -1.02
N GLU A 110 -4.25 16.05 -1.03
CA GLU A 110 -4.30 15.25 0.19
C GLU A 110 -2.95 14.61 0.52
N THR A 111 -2.56 14.69 1.79
CA THR A 111 -1.32 14.09 2.28
C THR A 111 -1.54 12.62 2.62
N HIS A 112 -0.58 11.78 2.23
CA HIS A 112 -0.56 10.38 2.66
C HIS A 112 -0.33 10.28 4.17
N ARG A 113 -0.91 9.25 4.79
CA ARG A 113 -0.55 8.88 6.17
C ARG A 113 0.94 8.51 6.23
N PRO A 114 1.65 8.80 7.33
CA PRO A 114 3.09 8.51 7.45
C PRO A 114 3.42 7.04 7.19
N GLU A 115 2.58 6.12 7.68
CA GLU A 115 2.70 4.68 7.44
C GLU A 115 2.64 4.32 5.93
N SER A 116 1.76 5.00 5.19
CA SER A 116 1.62 4.80 3.74
C SER A 116 2.85 5.33 3.01
N ILE A 117 3.39 6.47 3.43
CA ILE A 117 4.62 7.03 2.87
C ILE A 117 5.77 6.05 3.06
N GLU A 118 5.92 5.47 4.25
CA GLU A 118 6.98 4.51 4.51
C GLU A 118 6.83 3.22 3.70
N LYS A 119 5.60 2.71 3.57
CA LYS A 119 5.33 1.53 2.75
C LYS A 119 5.66 1.78 1.27
N ILE A 120 5.26 2.93 0.73
CA ILE A 120 5.62 3.36 -0.63
C ILE A 120 7.14 3.49 -0.76
N ARG A 121 7.81 4.08 0.23
CA ARG A 121 9.27 4.23 0.25
C ARG A 121 9.96 2.87 0.20
N LYS A 122 9.55 1.92 1.04
CA LYS A 122 10.10 0.55 1.06
C LYS A 122 9.89 -0.14 -0.29
N ALA A 123 8.69 -0.06 -0.85
CA ALA A 123 8.38 -0.67 -2.15
C ALA A 123 9.14 -0.05 -3.34
N ARG A 124 9.57 1.21 -3.23
CA ARG A 124 10.35 1.90 -4.28
C ARG A 124 11.85 1.78 -4.10
N THR A 125 12.31 1.48 -2.89
CA THR A 125 13.75 1.37 -2.58
C THR A 125 14.26 0.04 -3.14
N GLY A 126 15.27 0.09 -4.00
CA GLY A 126 15.87 -1.11 -4.64
C GLY A 126 15.22 -1.53 -5.96
N THR A 127 14.06 -0.98 -6.33
CA THR A 127 13.37 -1.34 -7.57
C THR A 127 14.04 -0.67 -8.77
N MET A 128 14.74 -1.46 -9.60
CA MET A 128 15.40 -0.96 -10.80
C MET A 128 14.37 -0.59 -11.87
N GLN A 129 14.44 0.66 -12.36
CA GLN A 129 13.64 1.10 -13.48
C GLN A 129 14.04 0.35 -14.76
N SER A 130 13.08 0.08 -15.64
CA SER A 130 13.34 -0.57 -16.92
C SER A 130 14.36 0.24 -17.74
N PRO A 131 15.18 -0.42 -18.58
CA PRO A 131 16.19 0.27 -19.37
C PRO A 131 15.59 1.32 -20.33
N SER A 132 14.39 1.04 -20.89
CA SER A 132 13.65 1.99 -21.73
C SER A 132 13.29 3.28 -20.98
N VAL A 133 12.79 3.18 -19.75
CA VAL A 133 12.45 4.34 -18.91
C VAL A 133 13.71 5.13 -18.53
N ARG A 134 14.82 4.44 -18.21
CA ARG A 134 16.11 5.10 -17.93
C ARG A 134 16.63 5.89 -19.12
N GLN A 135 16.54 5.34 -20.33
CA GLN A 135 16.94 6.06 -21.54
C GLN A 135 16.04 7.26 -21.83
N ALA A 136 14.72 7.13 -21.67
CA ALA A 136 13.78 8.24 -21.86
C ALA A 136 14.07 9.40 -20.88
N ILE A 137 14.29 9.09 -19.60
CA ILE A 137 14.68 10.06 -18.58
C ILE A 137 16.04 10.70 -18.94
N GLY A 138 17.02 9.89 -19.35
CA GLY A 138 18.33 10.37 -19.75
C GLY A 138 18.28 11.35 -20.92
N ARG A 139 17.46 11.06 -21.94
CA ARG A 139 17.24 11.97 -23.08
C ARG A 139 16.57 13.27 -22.64
N ALA A 140 15.55 13.20 -21.78
CA ALA A 140 14.84 14.38 -21.29
C ALA A 140 15.72 15.31 -20.43
N LEU A 141 16.68 14.75 -19.70
CA LEU A 141 17.58 15.52 -18.81
C LEU A 141 18.87 16.00 -19.51
N LYS A 142 19.23 15.43 -20.66
CA LYS A 142 20.45 15.80 -21.38
C LYS A 142 20.30 17.19 -21.99
N GLY A 143 21.16 18.13 -21.57
CA GLY A 143 21.24 19.48 -22.14
C GLY A 143 20.34 20.54 -21.49
N GLN A 144 19.53 20.18 -20.47
CA GLN A 144 18.71 21.15 -19.75
C GLN A 144 19.52 21.86 -18.65
N PRO A 145 19.72 23.19 -18.73
CA PRO A 145 20.45 23.92 -17.70
C PRO A 145 19.63 23.99 -16.41
N LYS A 146 20.22 23.52 -15.30
CA LYS A 146 19.61 23.66 -13.97
C LYS A 146 19.63 25.14 -13.52
N SER A 147 18.52 25.62 -12.98
CA SER A 147 18.42 27.00 -12.43
C SER A 147 19.43 27.25 -11.30
N ALA A 148 19.79 28.52 -11.08
CA ALA A 148 20.74 28.92 -10.05
C ALA A 148 20.28 28.50 -8.63
N GLU A 149 18.99 28.63 -8.34
CA GLU A 149 18.39 28.17 -7.08
C GLU A 149 18.55 26.66 -6.87
N HIS A 150 18.42 25.87 -7.93
CA HIS A 150 18.58 24.42 -7.83
C HIS A 150 20.04 24.04 -7.53
N LYS A 151 21.01 24.74 -8.15
CA LYS A 151 22.44 24.54 -7.86
C LYS A 151 22.79 24.89 -6.41
N ALA A 152 22.24 25.99 -5.88
CA ALA A 152 22.44 26.39 -4.49
C ALA A 152 21.90 25.33 -3.50
N LYS A 153 20.68 24.82 -3.74
CA LYS A 153 20.08 23.73 -2.94
C LYS A 153 20.93 22.46 -2.98
N MET A 154 21.48 22.10 -4.14
CA MET A 154 22.38 20.94 -4.25
C MET A 154 23.68 21.12 -3.46
N LYS A 155 24.29 22.31 -3.52
CA LYS A 155 25.51 22.62 -2.77
C LYS A 155 25.26 22.53 -1.25
N ALA A 156 24.15 23.10 -0.78
CA ALA A 156 23.76 23.02 0.63
C ALA A 156 23.51 21.56 1.08
N ALA A 157 22.80 20.77 0.28
CA ALA A 157 22.55 19.36 0.57
C ALA A 157 23.84 18.52 0.59
N ALA A 158 24.78 18.80 -0.32
CA ALA A 158 26.09 18.13 -0.33
C ALA A 158 26.90 18.47 0.93
N LEU A 159 26.95 19.75 1.32
CA LEU A 159 27.61 20.18 2.55
C LEU A 159 27.01 19.52 3.79
N ALA A 160 25.68 19.49 3.92
CA ALA A 160 25.00 18.81 5.03
C ALA A 160 25.31 17.30 5.07
N ARG A 161 25.36 16.63 3.90
CA ARG A 161 25.74 15.22 3.80
C ARG A 161 27.18 14.99 4.24
N HIS A 162 28.11 15.88 3.86
CA HIS A 162 29.51 15.79 4.27
C HIS A 162 29.68 16.05 5.76
N ALA A 163 28.95 17.01 6.33
CA ALA A 163 28.93 17.27 7.78
C ALA A 163 28.44 16.04 8.56
N ARG A 164 27.29 15.47 8.18
CA ARG A 164 26.75 14.25 8.81
C ARG A 164 27.74 13.07 8.74
N ARG A 165 28.44 12.91 7.61
CA ARG A 165 29.44 11.85 7.45
C ARG A 165 30.66 12.10 8.36
N ARG A 166 31.11 13.34 8.51
CA ARG A 166 32.22 13.68 9.42
C ARG A 166 31.85 13.45 10.87
N GLU A 167 30.65 13.86 11.30
CA GLU A 167 30.13 13.61 12.65
C GLU A 167 30.01 12.10 12.94
N GLN A 168 29.54 11.30 11.98
CA GLN A 168 29.52 9.83 12.07
C GLN A 168 30.91 9.19 12.11
N THR A 169 31.94 9.88 11.61
CA THR A 169 33.33 9.41 11.65
C THR A 169 34.04 9.88 12.93
N GLN A 170 33.60 11.00 13.53
CA GLN A 170 34.16 11.58 14.75
C GLN A 170 33.53 11.04 16.04
N ASN A 171 32.32 10.49 15.98
CA ASN A 171 31.75 9.71 17.07
C ASN A 171 31.95 8.22 16.75
N PRO A 172 33.00 7.56 17.26
CA PRO A 172 33.02 6.11 17.24
C PRO A 172 31.80 5.65 18.01
N ILE A 173 31.00 4.80 17.38
CA ILE A 173 29.99 4.02 18.07
C ILE A 173 30.76 3.21 19.12
N GLU A 174 30.54 3.51 20.40
CA GLU A 174 30.80 2.59 21.51
C GLU A 174 29.89 1.37 21.32
N THR A 175 30.21 0.56 20.33
CA THR A 175 29.74 -0.81 20.24
C THR A 175 30.74 -1.60 21.04
N GLU A 176 30.41 -1.81 22.32
CA GLU A 176 30.71 -3.08 22.97
C GLU A 176 30.40 -4.18 21.95
N SER A 177 31.46 -4.75 21.40
CA SER A 177 31.38 -5.99 20.66
C SER A 177 32.50 -6.85 21.20
N ASP A 178 32.11 -7.68 22.17
CA ASP A 178 32.68 -8.99 22.39
C ASP A 178 32.81 -9.70 21.03
N PHE A 179 33.98 -9.59 20.43
CA PHE A 179 34.42 -10.48 19.38
C PHE A 179 35.44 -11.43 20.00
N PRO A 180 35.15 -12.75 20.09
CA PRO A 180 36.10 -13.70 20.64
C PRO A 180 37.30 -13.79 19.69
N PHE A 181 38.42 -13.27 20.19
CA PHE A 181 39.77 -13.52 19.69
C PHE A 181 40.04 -15.02 19.79
N ASN A 182 39.92 -15.75 18.68
CA ASN A 182 40.49 -17.08 18.57
C ASN A 182 41.75 -17.00 17.71
N GLY A 183 42.88 -16.94 18.39
CA GLY A 183 44.19 -16.95 17.77
C GLY A 183 44.49 -18.26 17.06
N LYS A 184 45.21 -18.16 15.94
CA LYS A 184 46.34 -19.03 15.59
C LYS A 184 47.16 -18.33 14.53
N SER A 185 48.10 -17.54 15.02
CA SER A 185 49.32 -17.13 14.32
C SER A 185 50.21 -18.35 14.08
N SER A 186 50.59 -18.57 12.83
CA SER A 186 51.83 -19.27 12.47
C SER A 186 52.53 -18.45 11.40
N VAL A 187 53.43 -17.59 11.88
CA VAL A 187 54.48 -16.95 11.09
C VAL A 187 55.52 -18.03 10.75
N ASN A 188 55.93 -18.14 9.50
CA ASN A 188 57.26 -18.56 9.06
C ASN A 188 57.45 -18.10 7.61
N GLN A 189 58.14 -16.97 7.39
CA GLN A 189 59.60 -16.83 7.18
C GLN A 189 59.98 -16.86 5.68
N LEU A 190 60.26 -15.65 5.16
CA LEU A 190 61.36 -15.21 4.29
C LEU A 190 62.07 -16.23 3.37
N THR A 191 62.07 -15.95 2.06
CA THR A 191 63.22 -16.01 1.11
C THR A 191 62.74 -15.54 -0.28
N ALA A 192 63.09 -14.33 -0.75
CA ALA A 192 64.28 -13.95 -1.53
C ALA A 192 64.27 -14.36 -3.03
N LEU A 193 64.20 -13.32 -3.88
CA LEU A 193 64.86 -13.10 -5.19
C LEU A 193 64.74 -14.12 -6.35
N SER A 194 64.19 -13.67 -7.49
CA SER A 194 64.85 -13.68 -8.83
C SER A 194 63.84 -13.16 -9.88
N GLN A 195 64.07 -11.97 -10.44
CA GLN A 195 64.64 -11.72 -11.77
C GLN A 195 63.77 -12.13 -12.96
N ILE A 196 63.28 -11.10 -13.66
CA ILE A 196 62.75 -11.07 -15.01
C ILE A 196 63.87 -11.51 -15.98
N PRO A 197 63.56 -12.24 -17.07
CA PRO A 197 63.74 -11.61 -18.37
C PRO A 197 62.60 -11.84 -19.36
N ILE A 198 62.38 -10.80 -20.13
CA ILE A 198 61.58 -10.69 -21.34
C ILE A 198 62.36 -11.37 -22.48
N GLN A 199 61.64 -12.10 -23.34
CA GLN A 199 62.01 -12.28 -24.75
C GLN A 199 60.86 -11.78 -25.61
#